data_AF-A0A023G193-F1
#
_entry.id   AF-A0A023G193-F1
#
_cell.length_a   1.000
_cell.length_b   1.000
_cell.length_c   1.000
_cell.angle_alpha   90.00
_cell.angle_beta   90.00
_cell.angle_gamma   90.00
#
_symmetry.space_group_name_H-M   'P 1'
#
loop_
_entity.id
_entity.type
_entity.pdbx_description
1 polymer ?
#
loop_
_entity_poly.entity_id
_entity_poly.type
_entity_poly.pdbx_seq_one_letter_code
_entity_poly.pdbx_strand_id
1 'polypeptide(L)'
;MNPRVVLSILALTVKLIPVAGNMVNLMEQAAIFIRERNTSVTNIASWNLAEAETHESGGVHAEPTHIKEDNCEPSIDDLWYENVDVRIITVALYIRNPLCTPLNLFGYVRLPEPTLAKFQNRKLILNMNNQTHVKSRIQRRGKRPNKRGVVGRQVCAFTATVHLQGSFTYETKPINGNETNLHVVKIQEIHNNTVGLHVHENSLAYTFYGRLERDIYFIR
;
A
#
# COMPACT_ATOMS: atom_id res chain seq x y z
N MET A 1 -2.54 -42.04 8.78
CA MET A 1 -1.41 -41.22 9.29
C MET A 1 -1.98 -39.87 9.70
N ASN A 2 -1.95 -39.54 11.00
CA ASN A 2 -2.43 -38.23 11.47
C ASN A 2 -1.40 -37.16 11.14
N PRO A 3 -1.77 -36.03 10.51
CA PRO A 3 -0.87 -34.90 10.37
C PRO A 3 -0.52 -34.38 11.76
N ARG A 4 0.73 -34.55 12.18
CA ARG A 4 1.26 -33.87 13.36
C ARG A 4 1.50 -32.41 12.95
N VAL A 5 0.50 -31.57 13.13
CA VAL A 5 0.65 -30.11 13.00
C VAL A 5 1.61 -29.66 14.09
N VAL A 6 2.89 -29.55 13.75
CA VAL A 6 3.90 -28.93 14.60
C VAL A 6 3.72 -27.43 14.43
N LEU A 7 3.11 -26.77 15.42
CA LEU A 7 2.96 -25.31 15.48
C LEU A 7 4.32 -24.65 15.72
N SER A 8 5.00 -24.52 14.61
CA SER A 8 6.24 -23.84 14.44
C SER A 8 6.04 -22.33 14.51
N ILE A 9 7.12 -21.60 14.81
CA ILE A 9 7.13 -20.13 14.60
C ILE A 9 6.62 -19.93 13.18
N LEU A 10 5.64 -19.04 12.97
CA LEU A 10 5.43 -18.40 11.69
C LEU A 10 5.74 -16.92 11.94
N ALA A 11 6.80 -16.43 11.33
CA ALA A 11 6.99 -14.99 11.19
C ALA A 11 6.55 -14.61 9.79
N LEU A 12 5.55 -13.74 9.70
CA LEU A 12 5.19 -13.09 8.45
C LEU A 12 5.86 -11.73 8.42
N THR A 13 6.73 -11.51 7.46
CA THR A 13 7.41 -10.22 7.26
C THR A 13 7.02 -9.66 5.90
N VAL A 14 6.59 -8.40 5.82
CA VAL A 14 6.43 -7.70 4.53
C VAL A 14 7.39 -6.53 4.48
N LYS A 15 8.25 -6.45 3.45
CA LYS A 15 9.18 -5.34 3.24
C LYS A 15 8.86 -4.58 1.95
N LEU A 16 8.95 -3.25 1.97
CA LEU A 16 8.84 -2.40 0.78
C LEU A 16 10.22 -1.97 0.30
N ILE A 17 10.49 -2.12 -1.00
CA ILE A 17 11.76 -1.76 -1.63
C ILE A 17 11.46 -0.99 -2.92
N PRO A 18 11.76 0.32 -3.01
CA PRO A 18 11.73 1.03 -4.28
C PRO A 18 12.91 0.56 -5.15
N VAL A 19 12.66 0.18 -6.40
CA VAL A 19 13.69 -0.43 -7.27
C VAL A 19 14.02 0.38 -8.51
N ALA A 20 13.04 1.10 -9.09
CA ALA A 20 13.21 1.83 -10.34
C ALA A 20 12.05 2.81 -10.59
N GLY A 21 12.33 3.83 -11.41
CA GLY A 21 11.33 4.73 -11.99
C GLY A 21 11.20 6.08 -11.29
N ASN A 22 10.41 6.98 -11.88
CA ASN A 22 10.19 8.33 -11.36
C ASN A 22 9.17 8.29 -10.23
N MET A 23 9.56 8.82 -9.08
CA MET A 23 8.63 8.99 -7.96
C MET A 23 7.56 10.02 -8.35
N VAL A 24 6.30 9.67 -8.12
CA VAL A 24 5.18 10.58 -8.34
C VAL A 24 4.90 11.28 -7.02
N ASN A 25 4.90 12.62 -7.01
CA ASN A 25 4.68 13.40 -5.80
C ASN A 25 3.31 14.09 -5.84
N LEU A 26 2.41 13.66 -4.97
CA LEU A 26 1.05 14.20 -4.91
C LEU A 26 1.01 15.69 -4.54
N MET A 27 1.91 16.13 -3.64
CA MET A 27 2.01 17.54 -3.25
C MET A 27 2.53 18.41 -4.39
N GLU A 28 3.42 17.87 -5.23
CA GLU A 28 3.91 18.57 -6.41
C GLU A 28 2.79 18.74 -7.45
N GLN A 29 1.97 17.72 -7.68
CA GLN A 29 0.81 17.81 -8.58
C GLN A 29 -0.23 18.81 -8.07
N ALA A 30 -0.49 18.84 -6.75
CA ALA A 30 -1.33 19.86 -6.14
C ALA A 30 -0.74 21.27 -6.32
N ALA A 31 0.57 21.44 -6.15
CA ALA A 31 1.24 22.73 -6.35
C ALA A 31 1.19 23.20 -7.81
N ILE A 32 1.30 22.30 -8.79
CA ILE A 32 1.13 22.60 -10.21
C ILE A 32 -0.29 23.12 -10.46
N PHE A 33 -1.31 22.40 -9.98
CA PHE A 33 -2.70 22.81 -10.08
C PHE A 33 -2.94 24.21 -9.47
N ILE A 34 -2.42 24.47 -8.26
CA ILE A 34 -2.55 25.78 -7.62
C ILE A 34 -1.86 26.88 -8.42
N ARG A 35 -0.67 26.60 -8.99
CA ARG A 35 0.05 27.58 -9.81
C ARG A 35 -0.75 27.94 -11.06
N GLU A 36 -1.29 26.95 -11.77
CA GLU A 36 -2.16 27.16 -12.92
C GLU A 36 -3.41 27.93 -12.53
N ARG A 37 -4.03 27.59 -11.39
CA ARG A 37 -5.19 28.29 -10.87
C ARG A 37 -4.87 29.75 -10.52
N ASN A 38 -3.71 30.04 -9.95
CA ASN A 38 -3.30 31.41 -9.60
C ASN A 38 -3.09 32.31 -10.83
N THR A 39 -2.82 31.73 -12.02
CA THR A 39 -2.77 32.51 -13.27
C THR A 39 -4.14 32.99 -13.73
N SER A 40 -5.20 32.27 -13.38
CA SER A 40 -6.59 32.60 -13.76
C SER A 40 -7.37 33.30 -12.64
N VAL A 41 -7.08 32.95 -11.39
CA VAL A 41 -7.65 33.50 -10.16
C VAL A 41 -6.49 34.16 -9.41
N THR A 42 -6.20 35.42 -9.72
CA THR A 42 -5.12 36.15 -9.06
C THR A 42 -5.28 36.15 -7.53
N ASN A 43 -4.19 35.84 -6.82
CA ASN A 43 -3.98 35.96 -5.36
C ASN A 43 -4.41 34.78 -4.49
N ILE A 44 -4.01 33.56 -4.85
CA ILE A 44 -4.04 32.43 -3.90
C ILE A 44 -2.99 32.68 -2.81
N ALA A 45 -3.43 32.77 -1.55
CA ALA A 45 -2.59 33.08 -0.39
C ALA A 45 -2.08 31.83 0.34
N SER A 46 -2.89 30.78 0.40
CA SER A 46 -2.58 29.52 1.09
C SER A 46 -3.34 28.35 0.45
N TRP A 47 -2.85 27.12 0.64
CA TRP A 47 -3.54 25.89 0.26
C TRP A 47 -3.07 24.72 1.13
N ASN A 48 -3.94 23.74 1.36
CA ASN A 48 -3.62 22.54 2.14
C ASN A 48 -4.32 21.30 1.56
N LEU A 49 -3.55 20.24 1.31
CA LEU A 49 -4.05 18.97 0.78
C LEU A 49 -4.60 18.04 1.87
N ALA A 50 -4.13 18.16 3.12
CA ALA A 50 -4.36 17.19 4.18
C ALA A 50 -5.57 17.52 5.08
N GLU A 51 -6.00 18.78 5.13
CA GLU A 51 -7.08 19.23 6.01
C GLU A 51 -8.09 20.06 5.23
N ALA A 52 -9.32 19.59 5.21
CA ALA A 52 -10.46 20.46 5.06
C ALA A 52 -11.06 20.59 6.46
N GLU A 53 -10.76 21.69 7.15
CA GLU A 53 -11.21 21.97 8.53
C GLU A 53 -12.73 22.18 8.64
N THR A 54 -13.46 22.12 7.53
CA THR A 54 -14.91 22.35 7.51
C THR A 54 -15.67 21.04 7.56
N HIS A 55 -16.71 20.98 8.40
CA HIS A 55 -17.61 19.83 8.56
C HIS A 55 -18.26 19.34 7.24
N GLU A 56 -18.22 20.13 6.17
CA GLU A 56 -18.86 19.86 4.88
C GLU A 56 -17.94 19.21 3.84
N SER A 57 -16.62 19.29 4.01
CA SER A 57 -15.67 18.70 3.06
C SER A 57 -14.70 17.78 3.80
N GLY A 58 -14.93 16.47 3.68
CA GLY A 58 -13.98 15.48 4.21
C GLY A 58 -12.61 15.69 3.57
N GLY A 59 -11.57 15.83 4.41
CA GLY A 59 -10.18 15.92 3.94
C GLY A 59 -9.79 14.72 3.06
N VAL A 60 -8.67 14.87 2.35
CA VAL A 60 -8.22 13.83 1.44
C VAL A 60 -7.81 12.59 2.23
N HIS A 61 -8.31 11.42 1.83
CA HIS A 61 -7.97 10.15 2.43
C HIS A 61 -7.81 9.06 1.36
N ALA A 62 -7.11 7.98 1.73
CA ALA A 62 -6.83 6.86 0.86
C ALA A 62 -7.58 5.61 1.36
N GLU A 63 -8.24 4.90 0.44
CA GLU A 63 -8.84 3.61 0.77
C GLU A 63 -7.78 2.49 0.80
N PRO A 64 -7.85 1.54 1.75
CA PRO A 64 -6.95 0.39 1.77
C PRO A 64 -7.09 -0.47 0.52
N THR A 65 -5.98 -0.71 -0.17
CA THR A 65 -5.98 -1.48 -1.42
C THR A 65 -5.51 -2.91 -1.25
N HIS A 66 -6.08 -3.82 -2.04
CA HIS A 66 -5.60 -5.20 -2.14
C HIS A 66 -4.40 -5.25 -3.08
N ILE A 67 -3.30 -5.86 -2.61
CA ILE A 67 -2.19 -6.21 -3.49
C ILE A 67 -2.59 -7.46 -4.26
N LYS A 68 -2.86 -7.31 -5.55
CA LYS A 68 -3.19 -8.40 -6.46
C LYS A 68 -1.91 -9.03 -6.98
N GLU A 69 -1.77 -10.33 -6.78
CA GLU A 69 -0.65 -11.15 -7.26
C GLU A 69 -1.01 -11.78 -8.60
N ASP A 70 -0.07 -11.79 -9.54
CA ASP A 70 -0.23 -12.40 -10.86
C ASP A 70 1.09 -13.02 -11.33
N ASN A 71 1.03 -13.98 -12.26
CA ASN A 71 2.20 -14.65 -12.85
C ASN A 71 3.20 -15.17 -11.81
N CYS A 72 2.71 -15.90 -10.79
CA CYS A 72 3.55 -16.41 -9.71
C CYS A 72 4.35 -17.66 -10.13
N GLU A 73 5.67 -17.61 -9.98
CA GLU A 73 6.58 -18.71 -10.30
C GLU A 73 7.53 -19.07 -9.13
N PRO A 74 7.62 -20.36 -8.75
CA PRO A 74 6.75 -21.45 -9.17
C PRO A 74 5.34 -21.25 -8.58
N SER A 75 4.33 -21.87 -9.19
CA SER A 75 3.02 -21.98 -8.54
C SER A 75 3.16 -22.84 -7.27
N ILE A 76 2.66 -22.34 -6.15
CA ILE A 76 2.63 -23.05 -4.87
C ILE A 76 1.16 -23.16 -4.49
N ASP A 77 0.63 -24.38 -4.53
CA ASP A 77 -0.73 -24.66 -4.10
C ASP A 77 -0.86 -24.67 -2.58
N ASP A 78 -2.08 -24.49 -2.08
CA ASP A 78 -2.34 -24.47 -0.63
C ASP A 78 -2.04 -25.83 0.03
N LEU A 79 -2.20 -26.94 -0.71
CA LEU A 79 -1.94 -28.29 -0.23
C LEU A 79 -0.44 -28.54 0.06
N TRP A 80 0.44 -27.86 -0.65
CA TRP A 80 1.88 -27.94 -0.43
C TRP A 80 2.24 -27.50 0.99
N TYR A 81 1.58 -26.46 1.51
CA TYR A 81 1.81 -25.97 2.87
C TYR A 81 1.41 -27.01 3.93
N GLU A 82 0.42 -27.87 3.65
CA GLU A 82 0.01 -28.95 4.56
C GLU A 82 1.05 -30.08 4.66
N ASN A 83 1.92 -30.21 3.65
CA ASN A 83 2.92 -31.26 3.57
C ASN A 83 4.29 -30.86 4.16
N VAL A 84 4.45 -29.61 4.59
CA VAL A 84 5.72 -29.09 5.10
C VAL A 84 5.54 -28.33 6.41
N ASP A 85 6.58 -28.36 7.24
CA ASP A 85 6.59 -27.65 8.51
C ASP A 85 7.11 -26.21 8.32
N VAL A 86 6.20 -25.30 7.94
CA VAL A 86 6.49 -23.90 7.64
C VAL A 86 6.95 -23.14 8.89
N ARG A 87 8.07 -22.42 8.77
CA ARG A 87 8.74 -21.67 9.84
C ARG A 87 8.65 -20.16 9.66
N ILE A 88 8.81 -19.67 8.45
CA ILE A 88 8.83 -18.24 8.17
C ILE A 88 8.32 -18.06 6.76
N ILE A 89 7.47 -17.05 6.56
CA ILE A 89 7.17 -16.55 5.22
C ILE A 89 7.59 -15.09 5.22
N THR A 90 8.59 -14.77 4.41
CA THR A 90 8.99 -13.37 4.17
C THR A 90 8.52 -12.95 2.80
N VAL A 91 7.92 -11.78 2.72
CA VAL A 91 7.43 -11.15 1.52
C VAL A 91 8.20 -9.85 1.33
N ALA A 92 8.75 -9.64 0.14
CA ALA A 92 9.35 -8.39 -0.28
C ALA A 92 8.59 -7.85 -1.49
N LEU A 93 8.06 -6.64 -1.36
CA LEU A 93 7.37 -5.88 -2.40
C LEU A 93 8.35 -4.88 -3.01
N TYR A 94 8.70 -5.14 -4.25
CA TYR A 94 9.59 -4.34 -5.07
C TYR A 94 8.76 -3.40 -5.94
N ILE A 95 8.66 -2.12 -5.58
CA ILE A 95 7.76 -1.15 -6.20
C ILE A 95 8.47 -0.36 -7.29
N ARG A 96 7.84 -0.24 -8.46
CA ARG A 96 8.21 0.69 -9.54
C ARG A 96 7.37 1.95 -9.44
N ASN A 97 7.98 3.11 -9.67
CA ASN A 97 7.32 4.42 -9.58
C ASN A 97 6.53 4.59 -8.25
N PRO A 98 7.22 4.78 -7.11
CA PRO A 98 6.52 4.98 -5.84
C PRO A 98 5.72 6.29 -5.86
N LEU A 99 4.61 6.33 -5.11
CA LEU A 99 3.81 7.53 -4.86
C LEU A 99 4.21 8.13 -3.51
N CYS A 100 4.75 9.35 -3.54
CA CYS A 100 5.00 10.15 -2.36
C CYS A 100 3.79 11.03 -2.07
N THR A 101 3.28 10.94 -0.84
CA THR A 101 2.07 11.65 -0.41
C THR A 101 2.13 11.90 1.10
N PRO A 102 1.44 12.92 1.64
CA PRO A 102 1.28 13.05 3.09
C PRO A 102 0.28 12.02 3.67
N LEU A 103 -0.45 11.30 2.83
CA LEU A 103 -1.52 10.39 3.23
C LEU A 103 -1.00 9.00 3.63
N ASN A 104 -1.67 8.34 4.57
CA ASN A 104 -1.38 6.95 4.87
C ASN A 104 -1.95 6.04 3.79
N LEU A 105 -1.08 5.45 2.97
CA LEU A 105 -1.47 4.49 1.95
C LEU A 105 -1.41 3.08 2.55
N PHE A 106 -2.56 2.43 2.71
CA PHE A 106 -2.60 1.06 3.24
C PHE A 106 -2.76 0.05 2.13
N GLY A 107 -1.80 -0.87 2.02
CA GLY A 107 -1.91 -2.07 1.19
C GLY A 107 -2.16 -3.28 2.07
N TYR A 108 -2.78 -4.34 1.56
CA TYR A 108 -2.82 -5.61 2.26
C TYR A 108 -2.46 -6.81 1.37
N VAL A 109 -1.72 -7.74 1.98
CA VAL A 109 -1.36 -9.04 1.41
C VAL A 109 -2.06 -10.13 2.23
N ARG A 110 -2.50 -11.19 1.57
CA ARG A 110 -3.00 -12.40 2.23
C ARG A 110 -1.90 -13.44 2.22
N LEU A 111 -1.54 -13.96 3.40
CA LEU A 111 -0.51 -14.99 3.53
C LEU A 111 -1.04 -16.21 4.26
N PRO A 112 -0.64 -17.42 3.85
CA PRO A 112 -1.04 -18.63 4.54
C PRO A 112 -0.43 -18.67 5.94
N GLU A 113 -1.29 -18.90 6.92
CA GLU A 113 -0.98 -18.98 8.33
C GLU A 113 -1.43 -20.35 8.87
N PRO A 114 -0.55 -21.13 9.54
CA PRO A 114 -0.92 -22.41 10.10
C PRO A 114 -1.81 -22.20 11.33
N THR A 115 -2.96 -22.86 11.34
CA THR A 115 -3.82 -23.04 12.51
C THR A 115 -3.69 -24.48 13.03
N LEU A 116 -4.35 -24.81 14.15
CA LEU A 116 -4.31 -26.15 14.74
C LEU A 116 -4.79 -27.27 13.81
N ALA A 117 -5.59 -26.95 12.79
CA ALA A 117 -6.22 -27.94 11.92
C ALA A 117 -5.91 -27.76 10.42
N LYS A 118 -5.58 -26.54 9.96
CA LYS A 118 -5.39 -26.20 8.54
C LYS A 118 -4.60 -24.91 8.35
N PHE A 119 -4.19 -24.60 7.13
CA PHE A 119 -3.77 -23.25 6.78
C PHE A 119 -4.98 -22.34 6.55
N GLN A 120 -4.91 -21.11 7.03
CA GLN A 120 -5.87 -20.05 6.76
C GLN A 120 -5.14 -18.83 6.20
N ASN A 121 -5.76 -18.10 5.28
CA ASN A 121 -5.18 -16.89 4.74
C ASN A 121 -5.37 -15.72 5.72
N ARG A 122 -4.26 -15.24 6.30
CA ARG A 122 -4.24 -14.07 7.16
C ARG A 122 -3.99 -12.80 6.36
N LYS A 123 -4.83 -11.79 6.58
CA LYS A 123 -4.65 -10.43 6.06
C LYS A 123 -3.57 -9.70 6.88
N LEU A 124 -2.53 -9.23 6.20
CA LEU A 124 -1.54 -8.31 6.76
C LEU A 124 -1.66 -6.97 6.08
N ILE A 125 -1.80 -5.91 6.87
CA ILE A 125 -1.90 -4.54 6.39
C ILE A 125 -0.53 -3.88 6.55
N LEU A 126 -0.04 -3.24 5.49
CA LEU A 126 1.20 -2.50 5.46
C LEU A 126 0.92 -1.04 5.06
N ASN A 127 1.63 -0.11 5.70
CA ASN A 127 1.62 1.28 5.26
C ASN A 127 2.67 1.43 4.15
N MET A 128 2.20 1.59 2.91
CA MET A 128 2.99 1.69 1.69
C MET A 128 3.82 2.98 1.58
N ASN A 129 3.56 3.97 2.43
CA ASN A 129 4.19 5.28 2.39
C ASN A 129 5.31 5.43 3.45
N ASN A 130 5.11 4.90 4.67
CA ASN A 130 6.04 5.10 5.81
C ASN A 130 6.57 3.82 6.47
N GLN A 131 5.85 2.69 6.43
CA GLN A 131 6.28 1.47 7.13
C GLN A 131 6.81 0.44 6.14
N THR A 132 8.13 0.42 6.01
CA THR A 132 8.84 -0.52 5.15
C THR A 132 8.91 -1.93 5.71
N HIS A 133 8.33 -2.22 6.89
CA HIS A 133 8.40 -3.54 7.53
C HIS A 133 7.24 -3.84 8.48
N VAL A 134 6.41 -4.84 8.16
CA VAL A 134 5.39 -5.39 9.07
C VAL A 134 5.82 -6.78 9.51
N LYS A 135 5.75 -7.07 10.82
CA LYS A 135 6.06 -8.40 11.36
C LYS A 135 4.92 -8.94 12.19
N SER A 136 4.34 -10.07 11.78
CA SER A 136 3.45 -10.87 12.62
C SER A 136 4.19 -12.12 13.08
N ARG A 137 4.17 -12.42 14.38
CA ARG A 137 4.71 -13.66 14.94
C ARG A 137 3.60 -14.47 15.58
N ILE A 138 3.50 -15.73 15.22
CA ILE A 138 2.64 -16.68 15.93
C ILE A 138 3.40 -17.29 17.10
N GLN A 139 2.73 -17.42 18.24
CA GLN A 139 3.28 -18.12 19.40
C GLN A 139 3.56 -19.58 19.05
N ARG A 140 4.83 -19.96 19.24
CA ARG A 140 5.30 -21.31 19.05
C ARG A 140 4.67 -22.23 20.10
N ARG A 141 4.04 -23.32 19.66
CA ARG A 141 3.63 -24.43 20.54
C ARG A 141 4.42 -25.68 20.15
N GLY A 142 5.55 -25.92 20.83
CA GLY A 142 6.33 -27.15 20.68
C GLY A 142 7.86 -26.98 20.67
N LYS A 143 8.58 -28.12 20.73
CA LYS A 143 10.06 -28.17 20.66
C LYS A 143 10.56 -27.81 19.25
N ARG A 144 11.79 -27.27 19.17
CA ARG A 144 12.44 -26.83 17.92
C ARG A 144 12.97 -28.10 17.28
N PRO A 145 12.48 -28.54 16.12
CA PRO A 145 13.11 -29.68 15.46
C PRO A 145 14.52 -29.28 15.03
N ASN A 146 15.43 -30.25 15.13
CA ASN A 146 16.86 -30.07 14.91
C ASN A 146 17.25 -30.18 13.42
N LYS A 147 16.29 -30.00 12.52
CA LYS A 147 16.47 -30.18 11.07
C LYS A 147 16.85 -28.85 10.40
N ARG A 148 17.65 -28.92 9.34
CA ARG A 148 17.97 -27.77 8.48
C ARG A 148 16.70 -27.33 7.74
N GLY A 149 16.38 -26.05 7.79
CA GLY A 149 15.30 -25.48 6.98
C GLY A 149 15.71 -25.39 5.51
N VAL A 150 14.76 -25.66 4.61
CA VAL A 150 14.86 -25.42 3.17
C VAL A 150 14.12 -24.12 2.85
N VAL A 151 14.57 -23.41 1.82
CA VAL A 151 13.91 -22.20 1.31
C VAL A 151 13.22 -22.53 -0.01
N GLY A 152 11.91 -22.34 -0.06
CA GLY A 152 11.15 -22.23 -1.30
C GLY A 152 11.00 -20.75 -1.63
N ARG A 153 11.27 -20.37 -2.88
CA ARG A 153 11.12 -18.99 -3.35
C ARG A 153 10.05 -18.94 -4.42
N GLN A 154 9.10 -18.03 -4.26
CA GLN A 154 8.08 -17.70 -5.26
C GLN A 154 8.17 -16.23 -5.62
N VAL A 155 8.06 -15.93 -6.90
CA VAL A 155 8.12 -14.58 -7.44
C VAL A 155 6.86 -14.31 -8.22
N CYS A 156 6.14 -13.24 -7.90
CA CYS A 156 4.93 -12.83 -8.61
C CYS A 156 5.10 -11.40 -9.15
N ALA A 157 4.44 -11.09 -10.25
CA ALA A 157 4.08 -9.70 -10.53
C ALA A 157 3.00 -9.27 -9.52
N PHE A 158 2.97 -7.99 -9.16
CA PHE A 158 1.86 -7.46 -8.38
C PHE A 158 1.37 -6.12 -8.91
N THR A 159 0.08 -5.87 -8.68
CA THR A 159 -0.57 -4.58 -8.89
C THR A 159 -1.33 -4.17 -7.63
N ALA A 160 -1.38 -2.87 -7.35
CA ALA A 160 -2.19 -2.32 -6.27
C ALA A 160 -2.69 -0.93 -6.66
N THR A 161 -4.02 -0.76 -6.76
CA THR A 161 -4.62 0.53 -7.13
C THR A 161 -5.14 1.22 -5.89
N VAL A 162 -4.59 2.39 -5.56
CA VAL A 162 -5.08 3.22 -4.47
C VAL A 162 -6.03 4.27 -5.03
N HIS A 163 -7.16 4.43 -4.35
CA HIS A 163 -8.14 5.48 -4.62
C HIS A 163 -8.04 6.53 -3.53
N LEU A 164 -7.75 7.77 -3.96
CA LEU A 164 -7.75 8.95 -3.10
C LEU A 164 -9.09 9.67 -3.27
N GLN A 165 -9.77 9.92 -2.17
CA GLN A 165 -11.07 10.57 -2.14
C GLN A 165 -11.02 11.80 -1.24
N GLY A 166 -12.00 12.68 -1.40
CA GLY A 166 -12.14 13.90 -0.61
C GLY A 166 -11.80 15.15 -1.39
N SER A 167 -11.63 16.24 -0.65
CA SER A 167 -11.35 17.56 -1.20
C SER A 167 -10.22 18.22 -0.44
N PHE A 168 -9.58 19.18 -1.08
CA PHE A 168 -8.59 20.07 -0.48
C PHE A 168 -9.04 21.51 -0.65
N THR A 169 -8.45 22.42 0.13
CA THR A 169 -8.86 23.83 0.13
C THR A 169 -7.73 24.75 -0.27
N TYR A 170 -8.09 25.89 -0.83
CA TYR A 170 -7.20 27.02 -1.03
C TYR A 170 -7.89 28.34 -0.71
N GLU A 171 -7.12 29.31 -0.23
CA GLU A 171 -7.63 30.63 0.12
C GLU A 171 -7.19 31.66 -0.90
N THR A 172 -8.09 32.54 -1.30
CA THR A 172 -7.77 33.72 -2.11
C THR A 172 -7.96 34.99 -1.31
N LYS A 173 -7.05 35.95 -1.49
CA LYS A 173 -7.15 37.27 -0.87
C LYS A 173 -7.27 38.36 -1.95
N PRO A 174 -8.31 39.20 -1.93
CA PRO A 174 -8.43 40.31 -2.87
C PRO A 174 -7.31 41.35 -2.65
N ILE A 175 -6.84 41.97 -3.74
CA ILE A 175 -5.67 42.88 -3.75
C ILE A 175 -5.80 44.02 -2.72
N ASN A 176 -7.03 44.51 -2.50
CA ASN A 176 -7.31 45.66 -1.64
C ASN A 176 -8.23 45.32 -0.45
N GLY A 177 -8.45 44.03 -0.14
CA GLY A 177 -9.37 43.61 0.92
C GLY A 177 -8.72 42.67 1.94
N ASN A 178 -9.27 42.66 3.14
CA ASN A 178 -8.82 41.77 4.22
C ASN A 178 -9.62 40.46 4.32
N GLU A 179 -10.71 40.33 3.57
CA GLU A 179 -11.53 39.12 3.55
C GLU A 179 -10.86 38.02 2.73
N THR A 180 -10.71 36.84 3.31
CA THR A 180 -10.25 35.64 2.62
C THR A 180 -11.44 34.83 2.13
N ASN A 181 -11.40 34.42 0.86
CA ASN A 181 -12.38 33.48 0.32
C ASN A 181 -11.78 32.08 0.30
N LEU A 182 -12.45 31.13 0.95
CA LEU A 182 -12.09 29.72 0.96
C LEU A 182 -12.72 29.01 -0.23
N HIS A 183 -11.92 28.25 -0.97
CA HIS A 183 -12.36 27.44 -2.10
C HIS A 183 -12.13 25.97 -1.79
N VAL A 184 -13.12 25.13 -2.08
CA VAL A 184 -13.05 23.66 -1.91
C VAL A 184 -12.92 23.02 -3.29
N VAL A 185 -11.90 22.18 -3.46
CA VAL A 185 -11.57 21.50 -4.73
C VAL A 185 -11.50 20.01 -4.51
N LYS A 186 -12.18 19.23 -5.36
CA LYS A 186 -12.10 17.76 -5.31
C LYS A 186 -10.70 17.28 -5.67
N ILE A 187 -10.22 16.24 -4.99
CA ILE A 187 -8.88 15.67 -5.25
C ILE A 187 -8.70 15.18 -6.70
N GLN A 188 -9.78 14.81 -7.39
CA GLN A 188 -9.71 14.40 -8.80
C GLN A 188 -9.27 15.52 -9.76
N GLU A 189 -9.38 16.79 -9.35
CA GLU A 189 -9.00 17.92 -10.20
C GLU A 189 -7.49 18.02 -10.40
N ILE A 190 -6.68 17.40 -9.53
CA ILE A 190 -5.21 17.35 -9.69
C ILE A 190 -4.75 16.13 -10.52
N HIS A 191 -5.64 15.54 -11.33
CA HIS A 191 -5.31 14.40 -12.17
C HIS A 191 -4.22 14.74 -13.19
N ASN A 192 -3.37 13.77 -13.48
CA ASN A 192 -2.35 13.90 -14.49
C ASN A 192 -2.00 12.50 -15.03
N ASN A 193 -2.60 12.19 -16.19
CA ASN A 193 -2.45 10.88 -16.83
C ASN A 193 -1.00 10.57 -17.23
N THR A 194 -0.16 11.60 -17.45
CA THR A 194 1.24 11.40 -17.85
C THR A 194 2.11 10.85 -16.73
N VAL A 195 1.74 11.11 -15.47
CA VAL A 195 2.41 10.58 -14.27
C VAL A 195 1.62 9.43 -13.62
N GLY A 196 0.57 8.93 -14.28
CA GLY A 196 -0.22 7.80 -13.79
C GLY A 196 -1.29 8.13 -12.75
N LEU A 197 -1.65 9.40 -12.58
CA LEU A 197 -2.76 9.86 -11.74
C LEU A 197 -4.02 10.00 -12.59
N HIS A 198 -4.98 9.11 -12.40
CA HIS A 198 -6.17 9.01 -13.25
C HIS A 198 -7.44 9.32 -12.46
N VAL A 199 -8.43 9.93 -13.11
CA VAL A 199 -9.77 10.03 -12.53
C VAL A 199 -10.47 8.67 -12.65
N HIS A 200 -10.98 8.15 -11.54
CA HIS A 200 -11.82 6.96 -11.51
C HIS A 200 -13.03 7.21 -10.64
N GLU A 201 -14.21 7.27 -11.26
CA GLU A 201 -15.47 7.66 -10.61
C GLU A 201 -15.30 9.00 -9.88
N ASN A 202 -15.48 9.03 -8.56
CA ASN A 202 -15.30 10.22 -7.71
C ASN A 202 -13.96 10.22 -6.96
N SER A 203 -12.95 9.52 -7.49
CA SER A 203 -11.64 9.35 -6.85
C SER A 203 -10.49 9.66 -7.81
N LEU A 204 -9.34 10.01 -7.24
CA LEU A 204 -8.06 10.04 -7.93
C LEU A 204 -7.35 8.70 -7.71
N ALA A 205 -7.16 7.94 -8.77
CA ALA A 205 -6.56 6.61 -8.74
C ALA A 205 -5.07 6.65 -9.12
N TYR A 206 -4.26 5.88 -8.40
CA TYR A 206 -2.87 5.58 -8.72
C TYR A 206 -2.62 4.08 -8.63
N THR A 207 -2.01 3.49 -9.66
CA THR A 207 -1.70 2.05 -9.66
C THR A 207 -0.20 1.81 -9.47
N PHE A 208 0.14 1.15 -8.37
CA PHE A 208 1.46 0.59 -8.13
C PHE A 208 1.65 -0.67 -8.94
N TYR A 209 2.84 -0.80 -9.53
CA TYR A 209 3.28 -2.00 -10.21
C TYR A 209 4.59 -2.48 -9.59
N GLY A 210 4.81 -3.79 -9.59
CA GLY A 210 6.06 -4.29 -9.07
C GLY A 210 6.18 -5.80 -9.07
N ARG A 211 7.14 -6.26 -8.30
CA ARG A 211 7.45 -7.67 -8.08
C ARG A 211 7.30 -8.01 -6.61
N LEU A 212 6.62 -9.11 -6.32
CA LEU A 212 6.50 -9.68 -4.99
C LEU A 212 7.41 -10.90 -4.93
N GLU A 213 8.38 -10.91 -4.02
CA GLU A 213 9.17 -12.11 -3.71
C GLU A 213 8.71 -12.69 -2.38
N ARG A 214 8.30 -13.96 -2.38
CA ARG A 214 7.87 -14.72 -1.21
C ARG A 214 8.88 -15.84 -0.96
N ASP A 215 9.65 -15.72 0.12
CA ASP A 215 10.54 -16.76 0.61
C ASP A 215 9.88 -17.51 1.76
N ILE A 216 9.77 -18.83 1.61
CA ILE A 216 9.12 -19.75 2.54
C ILE A 216 10.19 -20.64 3.12
N TYR A 217 10.44 -20.51 4.41
CA TYR A 217 11.38 -21.33 5.16
C TYR A 217 10.60 -22.48 5.80
N PHE A 218 10.92 -23.72 5.48
CA PHE A 218 10.20 -24.89 5.99
C PHE A 218 11.14 -26.07 6.28
N ILE A 219 10.63 -27.08 6.98
CA ILE A 219 11.34 -28.33 7.26
C ILE A 219 10.53 -29.49 6.65
N ARG A 220 11.21 -30.43 5.98
CA ARG A 220 10.66 -31.74 5.59
C ARG A 220 10.84 -32.75 6.71
#